data_AF-A0A7S2FKR1-F1
#
_entry.id   AF-A0A7S2FKR1-F1
#
_cell.length_a   1.000
_cell.length_b   1.000
_cell.length_c   1.000
_cell.angle_alpha   90.00
_cell.angle_beta   90.00
_cell.angle_gamma   90.00
#
_symmetry.space_group_name_H-M   'P 1'
#
loop_
_entity.id
_entity.type
_entity.pdbx_description
1 polymer ?
#
loop_
_entity_poly.entity_id
_entity_poly.type
_entity_poly.pdbx_seq_one_letter_code
_entity_poly.pdbx_strand_id
1 'polypeptide(L)'
;DEEDKEDEEQEGEQKGGVYGGVSIQGDNEALTVEWGGDWDEPKPAQLGGVCREVVTKLMDLDESGIFAEPVPDDVPDYDGHLALIGTERIDLGTMKKQSRRYKSVAALRDDLTMMLRNCMTYNEPDSIFFAVAEMIAVQAPAIAASAIAKFGGAAATSSGGRSKKRARR
;
A
#
# COMPACT_ATOMS: atom_id res chain seq x y z
N ASP A 1 3.66 -57.88 -10.21
CA ASP A 1 3.45 -56.86 -11.23
C ASP A 1 2.68 -55.74 -10.57
N GLU A 2 3.48 -54.96 -9.85
CA GLU A 2 3.15 -53.69 -9.21
C GLU A 2 2.89 -52.66 -10.31
N GLU A 3 1.87 -51.83 -10.15
CA GLU A 3 1.90 -50.44 -10.55
C GLU A 3 0.77 -49.75 -9.77
N ASP A 4 1.06 -49.54 -8.48
CA ASP A 4 0.37 -48.58 -7.64
C ASP A 4 0.60 -47.20 -8.27
N LYS A 5 -0.47 -46.58 -8.78
CA LYS A 5 -0.46 -45.16 -9.12
C LYS A 5 -0.58 -44.39 -7.81
N GLU A 6 0.56 -43.90 -7.33
CA GLU A 6 0.61 -42.94 -6.24
C GLU A 6 -0.09 -41.66 -6.71
N ASP A 7 -1.26 -41.40 -6.12
CA ASP A 7 -1.92 -40.11 -6.17
C ASP A 7 -1.01 -39.10 -5.42
N GLU A 8 -0.23 -38.31 -6.16
CA GLU A 8 0.39 -37.10 -5.61
C GLU A 8 -0.72 -36.07 -5.36
N GLU A 9 -1.38 -36.17 -4.21
CA GLU A 9 -2.06 -35.02 -3.61
C GLU A 9 -1.00 -33.97 -3.34
N GLN A 10 -0.96 -32.92 -4.17
CA GLN A 10 -0.23 -31.71 -3.86
C GLN A 10 -0.86 -31.12 -2.60
N GLU A 11 -0.27 -31.41 -1.45
CA GLU A 11 -0.59 -30.75 -0.19
C GLU A 11 -0.34 -29.25 -0.38
N GLY A 12 -1.42 -28.48 -0.53
CA GLY A 12 -1.35 -27.02 -0.59
C GLY A 12 -0.66 -26.53 0.66
N GLU A 13 0.53 -25.95 0.48
CA GLU A 13 1.34 -25.41 1.57
C GLU A 13 0.51 -24.34 2.29
N GLN A 14 0.19 -24.61 3.55
CA GLN A 14 -0.67 -23.76 4.35
C GLN A 14 0.03 -22.40 4.51
N LYS A 15 -0.41 -21.36 3.77
CA LYS A 15 0.12 -19.98 3.85
C LYS A 15 -0.23 -19.33 5.20
N GLY A 16 0.14 -19.93 6.33
CA GLY A 16 -0.12 -19.44 7.68
C GLY A 16 1.15 -18.83 8.28
N GLY A 17 1.18 -17.51 8.46
CA GLY A 17 2.32 -16.82 9.08
C GLY A 17 2.06 -15.33 9.34
N VAL A 18 2.86 -14.73 10.22
CA VAL A 18 2.90 -13.27 10.42
C VAL A 18 4.16 -12.75 9.71
N TYR A 19 3.95 -11.93 8.69
CA TYR A 19 4.99 -11.42 7.79
C TYR A 19 5.10 -9.91 7.95
N GLY A 20 6.05 -9.42 8.75
CA GLY A 20 6.34 -7.99 8.83
C GLY A 20 5.18 -7.09 9.28
N GLY A 21 4.16 -7.60 9.97
CA GLY A 21 2.94 -6.84 10.30
C GLY A 21 1.75 -7.13 9.39
N VAL A 22 1.90 -8.02 8.42
CA VAL A 22 0.81 -8.68 7.69
C VAL A 22 0.45 -9.97 8.42
N SER A 23 -0.77 -10.04 8.96
CA SER A 23 -1.31 -11.26 9.56
C SER A 23 -2.12 -12.01 8.52
N ILE A 24 -1.83 -13.29 8.29
CA ILE A 24 -2.65 -14.13 7.43
C ILE A 24 -3.79 -14.74 8.26
N GLN A 25 -5.04 -14.36 7.96
CA GLN A 25 -6.23 -14.97 8.54
C GLN A 25 -7.20 -15.40 7.44
N GLY A 26 -7.70 -16.64 7.52
CA GLY A 26 -8.86 -17.09 6.77
C GLY A 26 -8.70 -18.42 6.04
N ASP A 27 -9.83 -19.11 5.99
CA ASP A 27 -10.16 -20.40 5.36
C ASP A 27 -10.45 -20.28 3.85
N ASN A 28 -10.40 -19.06 3.30
CA ASN A 28 -10.34 -18.76 1.87
C ASN A 28 -8.93 -18.26 1.56
N GLU A 29 -8.23 -18.86 0.60
CA GLU A 29 -6.82 -18.70 0.19
C GLU A 29 -6.27 -17.26 0.02
N ALA A 30 -7.07 -16.21 0.24
CA ALA A 30 -6.67 -14.82 0.11
C ALA A 30 -6.05 -14.27 1.41
N LEU A 31 -4.85 -13.72 1.29
CA LEU A 31 -4.13 -13.11 2.40
C LEU A 31 -4.81 -11.82 2.89
N THR A 32 -4.86 -11.63 4.21
CA THR A 32 -5.32 -10.38 4.85
C THR A 32 -4.15 -9.46 5.17
N VAL A 33 -4.30 -8.15 4.96
CA VAL A 33 -3.32 -7.15 5.42
C VAL A 33 -3.89 -6.44 6.63
N GLU A 34 -3.37 -6.75 7.81
CA GLU A 34 -3.72 -6.04 9.04
C GLU A 34 -2.81 -4.81 9.18
N TRP A 35 -3.41 -3.63 9.29
CA TRP A 35 -2.64 -2.41 9.49
C TRP A 35 -2.41 -2.19 10.98
N GLY A 36 -1.14 -2.15 11.40
CA GLY A 36 -0.77 -1.60 12.71
C GLY A 36 -0.91 -0.08 12.73
N GLY A 37 -1.35 0.51 13.84
CA GLY A 37 -1.44 1.96 14.03
C GLY A 37 -2.62 2.64 13.31
N ASP A 38 -3.13 3.71 13.91
CA ASP A 38 -4.23 4.48 13.32
C ASP A 38 -3.71 5.43 12.23
N TRP A 39 -4.26 5.28 11.02
CA TRP A 39 -4.07 6.25 9.94
C TRP A 39 -5.00 7.44 10.20
N ASP A 40 -4.63 8.26 11.19
CA ASP A 40 -5.42 9.41 11.64
C ASP A 40 -5.90 10.26 10.47
N GLU A 41 -7.20 10.57 10.43
CA GLU A 41 -7.77 11.33 9.32
C GLU A 41 -7.27 12.79 9.36
N PRO A 42 -6.56 13.27 8.31
CA PRO A 42 -6.08 14.64 8.26
C PRO A 42 -7.23 15.61 7.98
N LYS A 43 -6.96 16.91 8.12
CA LYS A 43 -7.96 17.93 7.72
C LYS A 43 -8.24 17.80 6.22
N PRO A 44 -9.48 18.06 5.74
CA PRO A 44 -9.83 17.92 4.33
C PRO A 44 -8.92 18.72 3.37
N ALA A 45 -8.45 19.90 3.78
CA ALA A 45 -7.52 20.72 3.00
C ALA A 45 -6.11 20.11 2.84
N GLN A 46 -5.73 19.20 3.73
CA GLN A 46 -4.43 18.53 3.77
C GLN A 46 -4.46 17.14 3.14
N LEU A 47 -5.64 16.52 3.05
CA LEU A 47 -5.83 15.13 2.60
C LEU A 47 -5.07 14.80 1.30
N GLY A 48 -5.28 15.56 0.23
CA GLY A 48 -4.61 15.29 -1.04
C GLY A 48 -3.08 15.42 -0.98
N GLY A 49 -2.57 16.27 -0.08
CA GLY A 49 -1.14 16.41 0.20
C GLY A 49 -0.60 15.21 0.98
N VAL A 50 -1.31 14.78 2.02
CA VAL A 50 -0.99 13.59 2.82
C VAL A 50 -0.98 12.35 1.94
N CYS A 51 -2.05 12.08 1.17
CA CYS A 51 -2.12 10.91 0.30
C CYS A 51 -0.97 10.89 -0.70
N ARG A 52 -0.65 12.03 -1.32
CA ARG A 52 0.46 12.13 -2.27
C ARG A 52 1.82 11.88 -1.62
N GLU A 53 2.03 12.41 -0.40
CA GLU A 53 3.27 12.20 0.36
C GLU A 53 3.43 10.73 0.71
N VAL A 54 2.39 10.08 1.24
CA VAL A 54 2.40 8.66 1.58
C VAL A 54 2.79 7.84 0.35
N VAL A 55 2.05 7.96 -0.75
CA VAL A 55 2.34 7.18 -1.97
C VAL A 55 3.74 7.47 -2.49
N THR A 56 4.22 8.71 -2.44
CA THR A 56 5.58 9.04 -2.86
C THR A 56 6.62 8.31 -2.01
N LYS A 57 6.41 8.22 -0.69
CA LYS A 57 7.29 7.49 0.22
C LYS A 57 7.22 5.98 0.06
N LEU A 58 6.08 5.43 -0.31
CA LEU A 58 5.99 4.01 -0.66
C LEU A 58 6.71 3.70 -1.98
N MET A 59 6.65 4.59 -2.97
CA MET A 59 7.43 4.45 -4.20
C MET A 59 8.95 4.52 -3.95
N ASP A 60 9.41 5.27 -2.94
CA ASP A 60 10.82 5.30 -2.55
C ASP A 60 11.29 3.92 -2.00
N LEU A 61 10.37 3.07 -1.51
CA LEU A 61 10.67 1.69 -1.07
C LEU A 61 10.66 0.68 -2.23
N ASP A 62 9.89 0.98 -3.29
CA ASP A 62 9.79 0.16 -4.49
C ASP A 62 10.90 0.53 -5.50
N GLU A 63 12.16 0.31 -5.11
CA GLU A 63 13.33 0.70 -5.91
C GLU A 63 13.35 0.08 -7.31
N SER A 64 12.76 -1.11 -7.46
CA SER A 64 12.67 -1.84 -8.73
C SER A 64 11.47 -1.42 -9.58
N GLY A 65 10.56 -0.59 -9.06
CA GLY A 65 9.36 -0.15 -9.76
C GLY A 65 8.35 -1.26 -10.02
N ILE A 66 8.31 -2.28 -9.16
CA ILE A 66 7.39 -3.43 -9.25
C ILE A 66 5.92 -2.97 -9.23
N PHE A 67 5.62 -1.95 -8.43
CA PHE A 67 4.30 -1.40 -8.20
C PHE A 67 4.12 -0.03 -8.88
N ALA A 68 4.95 0.31 -9.86
CA ALA A 68 4.96 1.64 -10.47
C ALA A 68 3.79 1.88 -11.46
N GLU A 69 3.29 0.83 -12.10
CA GLU A 69 2.18 0.86 -13.05
C GLU A 69 1.31 -0.41 -12.87
N PRO A 70 0.06 -0.44 -13.36
CA PRO A 70 -0.81 -1.61 -13.22
C PRO A 70 -0.17 -2.86 -13.81
N VAL A 71 -0.42 -4.02 -13.18
CA VAL A 71 -0.02 -5.31 -13.74
C VAL A 71 -0.61 -5.44 -15.17
N PRO A 72 0.19 -5.80 -16.19
CA PRO A 72 -0.29 -5.95 -17.57
C PRO A 72 -1.31 -7.09 -17.75
N ASP A 73 -2.15 -6.96 -18.78
CA ASP A 73 -3.19 -7.95 -19.11
C ASP A 73 -2.62 -9.28 -19.64
N ASP A 74 -1.36 -9.31 -20.08
CA ASP A 74 -0.68 -10.50 -20.62
C ASP A 74 -0.02 -11.38 -19.55
N VAL A 75 -0.17 -11.03 -18.26
CA VAL A 75 0.28 -11.88 -17.16
C VAL A 75 -0.63 -13.11 -17.05
N PRO A 76 -0.07 -14.34 -17.11
CA PRO A 76 -0.85 -15.58 -17.13
C PRO A 76 -1.81 -15.69 -15.95
N ASP A 77 -3.06 -16.06 -16.25
CA ASP A 77 -4.15 -16.33 -15.31
C ASP A 77 -4.50 -15.21 -14.33
N TYR A 78 -3.95 -14.00 -14.53
CA TYR A 78 -4.09 -12.91 -13.56
C TYR A 78 -5.54 -12.40 -13.44
N ASP A 79 -6.30 -12.35 -14.53
CA ASP A 79 -7.72 -11.97 -14.46
C ASP A 79 -8.56 -13.01 -13.70
N GLY A 80 -8.24 -14.30 -13.86
CA GLY A 80 -8.86 -15.38 -13.09
C GLY A 80 -8.54 -15.28 -11.61
N HIS A 81 -7.28 -14.97 -11.29
CA HIS A 81 -6.83 -14.66 -9.93
C HIS A 81 -7.62 -13.50 -9.32
N LEU A 82 -7.69 -12.35 -10.00
CA LEU A 82 -8.43 -11.17 -9.52
C LEU A 82 -9.91 -11.48 -9.28
N ALA A 83 -10.54 -12.26 -10.16
CA ALA A 83 -11.92 -12.70 -10.00
C ALA A 83 -12.11 -13.62 -8.79
N LEU A 84 -11.16 -14.52 -8.52
CA LEU A 84 -11.18 -15.43 -7.37
C LEU A 84 -11.13 -14.67 -6.05
N ILE A 85 -10.23 -13.68 -5.93
CA ILE A 85 -10.05 -12.91 -4.69
C ILE A 85 -10.98 -11.68 -4.59
N GLY A 86 -11.66 -11.32 -5.67
CA GLY A 86 -12.60 -10.19 -5.74
C GLY A 86 -11.92 -8.83 -5.66
N THR A 87 -10.94 -8.57 -6.51
CA THR A 87 -10.13 -7.34 -6.52
C THR A 87 -9.94 -6.78 -7.95
N GLU A 88 -9.22 -5.66 -8.07
CA GLU A 88 -8.90 -5.01 -9.34
C GLU A 88 -7.39 -4.74 -9.46
N ARG A 89 -6.90 -4.50 -10.69
CA ARG A 89 -5.53 -4.06 -10.96
C ARG A 89 -5.34 -2.63 -10.42
N ILE A 90 -4.41 -2.46 -9.50
CA ILE A 90 -4.02 -1.15 -8.96
C ILE A 90 -2.53 -1.12 -8.62
N ASP A 91 -1.95 0.06 -8.62
CA ASP A 91 -0.52 0.32 -8.47
C ASP A 91 -0.26 1.70 -7.82
N LEU A 92 0.96 1.95 -7.36
CA LEU A 92 1.35 3.20 -6.70
C LEU A 92 1.30 4.40 -7.65
N GLY A 93 1.60 4.21 -8.93
CA GLY A 93 1.50 5.27 -9.96
C GLY A 93 0.07 5.78 -10.10
N THR A 94 -0.90 4.87 -10.17
CA THR A 94 -2.33 5.18 -10.19
C THR A 94 -2.76 5.87 -8.88
N MET A 95 -2.42 5.33 -7.71
CA MET A 95 -2.75 5.97 -6.43
C MET A 95 -2.18 7.40 -6.34
N LYS A 96 -0.96 7.64 -6.84
CA LYS A 96 -0.34 8.96 -6.87
C LYS A 96 -1.09 9.93 -7.78
N LYS A 97 -1.45 9.48 -8.99
CA LYS A 97 -2.28 10.24 -9.96
C LYS A 97 -3.65 10.58 -9.34
N GLN A 98 -4.21 9.67 -8.56
CA GLN A 98 -5.51 9.80 -7.89
C GLN A 98 -5.46 10.44 -6.49
N SER A 99 -4.29 10.82 -5.98
CA SER A 99 -4.10 11.31 -4.60
C SER A 99 -5.07 12.42 -4.16
N ARG A 100 -5.49 13.31 -5.07
CA ARG A 100 -6.46 14.39 -4.80
C ARG A 100 -7.93 13.97 -4.87
N ARG A 101 -8.21 12.75 -5.35
CA ARG A 101 -9.56 12.20 -5.54
C ARG A 101 -10.05 11.44 -4.31
N TYR A 102 -9.13 10.90 -3.50
CA TYR A 102 -9.46 10.24 -2.24
C TYR A 102 -10.29 11.15 -1.33
N LYS A 103 -11.25 10.54 -0.64
CA LYS A 103 -12.18 11.22 0.27
C LYS A 103 -11.83 11.02 1.74
N SER A 104 -10.93 10.10 2.01
CA SER A 104 -10.35 9.80 3.31
C SER A 104 -8.97 9.19 3.11
N VAL A 105 -8.16 9.19 4.16
CA VAL A 105 -6.90 8.44 4.18
C VAL A 105 -7.16 6.92 4.18
N ALA A 106 -8.29 6.48 4.75
CA ALA A 106 -8.75 5.10 4.67
C ALA A 106 -8.96 4.63 3.21
N ALA A 107 -9.50 5.47 2.32
CA ALA A 107 -9.69 5.10 0.92
C ALA A 107 -8.36 4.85 0.18
N LEU A 108 -7.30 5.58 0.53
CA LEU A 108 -5.95 5.28 0.02
C LEU A 108 -5.43 3.94 0.59
N ARG A 109 -5.65 3.71 1.88
CA ARG A 109 -5.25 2.46 2.55
C ARG A 109 -5.95 1.25 1.93
N ASP A 110 -7.21 1.37 1.52
CA ASP A 110 -7.97 0.30 0.89
C ASP A 110 -7.38 -0.06 -0.49
N ASP A 111 -7.05 0.95 -1.31
CA ASP A 111 -6.33 0.75 -2.59
C ASP A 111 -4.96 0.09 -2.38
N LEU A 112 -4.21 0.53 -1.35
CA LEU A 112 -2.93 -0.08 -0.98
C LEU A 112 -3.12 -1.54 -0.53
N THR A 113 -4.19 -1.82 0.23
CA THR A 113 -4.53 -3.18 0.68
C THR A 113 -4.82 -4.09 -0.52
N MET A 114 -5.57 -3.61 -1.51
CA MET A 114 -5.83 -4.34 -2.74
C MET A 114 -4.52 -4.65 -3.48
N MET A 115 -3.66 -3.65 -3.67
CA MET A 115 -2.35 -3.83 -4.34
C MET A 115 -1.52 -4.93 -3.67
N LEU A 116 -1.38 -4.88 -2.35
CA LEU A 116 -0.58 -5.81 -1.57
C LEU A 116 -1.19 -7.22 -1.55
N ARG A 117 -2.51 -7.32 -1.36
CA ARG A 117 -3.23 -8.59 -1.37
C ARG A 117 -3.12 -9.30 -2.72
N ASN A 118 -3.25 -8.56 -3.82
CA ASN A 118 -3.09 -9.11 -5.17
C ASN A 118 -1.68 -9.69 -5.34
N CYS A 119 -0.66 -8.93 -4.95
CA CYS A 119 0.73 -9.32 -5.06
C CYS A 119 1.04 -10.56 -4.22
N MET A 120 0.73 -10.53 -2.94
CA MET A 120 1.13 -11.60 -2.02
C MET A 120 0.32 -12.90 -2.21
N THR A 121 -0.89 -12.81 -2.76
CA THR A 121 -1.69 -14.00 -3.04
C THR A 121 -1.26 -14.66 -4.37
N TYR A 122 -0.94 -13.85 -5.38
CA TYR A 122 -0.49 -14.35 -6.69
C TYR A 122 0.94 -14.90 -6.66
N ASN A 123 1.85 -14.21 -5.96
CA ASN A 123 3.26 -14.55 -5.96
C ASN A 123 3.63 -15.43 -4.76
N GLU A 124 4.67 -16.25 -4.94
CA GLU A 124 5.21 -17.08 -3.86
C GLU A 124 5.89 -16.24 -2.77
N PRO A 125 5.86 -16.68 -1.49
CA PRO A 125 6.46 -15.96 -0.36
C PRO A 125 7.96 -15.68 -0.49
N ASP A 126 8.70 -16.51 -1.23
CA ASP A 126 10.13 -16.37 -1.47
C ASP A 126 10.47 -15.43 -2.64
N SER A 127 9.46 -14.97 -3.38
CA SER A 127 9.64 -14.08 -4.52
C SER A 127 9.99 -12.65 -4.08
N ILE A 128 10.73 -11.94 -4.95
CA ILE A 128 11.02 -10.52 -4.75
C ILE A 128 9.75 -9.66 -4.68
N PHE A 129 8.71 -10.03 -5.42
CA PHE A 129 7.41 -9.35 -5.43
C PHE A 129 6.77 -9.38 -4.04
N PHE A 130 6.73 -10.56 -3.44
CA PHE A 130 6.20 -10.76 -2.09
C PHE A 130 7.03 -10.00 -1.05
N ALA A 131 8.37 -10.12 -1.10
CA ALA A 131 9.25 -9.46 -0.15
C ALA A 131 9.12 -7.92 -0.17
N VAL A 132 8.99 -7.30 -1.34
CA VAL A 132 8.78 -5.84 -1.44
C VAL A 132 7.38 -5.45 -0.96
N ALA A 133 6.34 -6.23 -1.29
CA ALA A 133 5.01 -6.01 -0.75
C ALA A 133 5.00 -6.07 0.78
N GLU A 134 5.70 -7.04 1.38
CA GLU A 134 5.82 -7.19 2.83
C GLU A 134 6.50 -5.96 3.44
N MET A 135 7.62 -5.52 2.86
CA MET A 135 8.32 -4.32 3.30
C MET A 135 7.41 -3.08 3.25
N ILE A 136 6.62 -2.90 2.18
CA ILE A 136 5.67 -1.80 2.07
C ILE A 136 4.62 -1.88 3.18
N ALA A 137 4.06 -3.05 3.45
CA ALA A 137 3.06 -3.26 4.49
C ALA A 137 3.59 -2.87 5.87
N VAL A 138 4.82 -3.30 6.21
CA VAL A 138 5.51 -2.97 7.47
C VAL A 138 5.62 -1.44 7.65
N GLN A 139 6.05 -0.75 6.60
CA GLN A 139 6.50 0.64 6.69
C GLN A 139 5.35 1.65 6.51
N ALA A 140 4.25 1.27 5.84
CA ALA A 140 3.21 2.19 5.46
C ALA A 140 2.55 2.92 6.65
N PRO A 141 2.27 2.29 7.81
CA PRO A 141 1.72 3.03 8.96
C PRO A 141 2.62 4.15 9.48
N ALA A 142 3.93 3.87 9.62
CA ALA A 142 4.89 4.87 10.09
C ALA A 142 5.04 6.02 9.08
N ILE A 143 5.00 5.69 7.78
CA ILE A 143 4.98 6.66 6.68
C ILE A 143 3.72 7.51 6.72
N ALA A 144 2.54 6.90 6.91
CA ALA A 144 1.26 7.59 7.01
C ALA A 144 1.25 8.56 8.20
N ALA A 145 1.62 8.10 9.39
CA ALA A 145 1.71 8.94 10.59
C ALA A 145 2.66 10.12 10.37
N SER A 146 3.83 9.89 9.77
CA SER A 146 4.80 10.95 9.46
C SER A 146 4.27 11.96 8.46
N ALA A 147 3.55 11.52 7.43
CA ALA A 147 2.91 12.40 6.46
C ALA A 147 1.81 13.24 7.13
N ILE A 148 0.93 12.63 7.92
CA ILE A 148 -0.13 13.33 8.65
C ILE A 148 0.47 14.39 9.57
N ALA A 149 1.52 14.06 10.34
CA ALA A 149 2.21 15.00 11.21
C ALA A 149 2.86 16.16 10.42
N LYS A 150 3.52 15.87 9.30
CA LYS A 150 4.15 16.88 8.42
C LYS A 150 3.14 17.92 7.94
N PHE A 151 1.95 17.49 7.53
CA PHE A 151 0.92 18.40 7.06
C PHE A 151 0.13 19.03 8.21
N GLY A 152 -0.05 18.33 9.34
CA GLY A 152 -0.71 18.82 10.55
C GLY A 152 0.07 19.92 11.28
N GLY A 153 1.41 19.90 11.23
CA GLY A 153 2.30 20.88 11.86
C GLY A 153 2.40 22.25 11.18
N ALA A 154 1.78 22.45 10.02
CA ALA A 154 1.86 23.71 9.26
C ALA A 154 0.92 24.82 9.77
N ALA A 155 0.66 24.89 11.08
CA ALA A 155 -0.15 25.91 11.72
C ALA A 155 0.67 26.81 12.67
N ALA A 156 1.89 27.24 12.29
CA ALA A 156 2.60 28.30 13.03
C ALA A 156 3.80 28.94 12.28
N THR A 157 3.68 29.39 11.02
CA THR A 157 4.53 30.49 10.52
C THR A 157 3.78 31.39 9.54
N SER A 158 2.75 32.07 10.01
CA SER A 158 2.27 33.31 9.38
C SER A 158 1.94 34.35 10.45
N SER A 159 2.98 35.07 10.88
CA SER A 159 2.86 36.42 11.43
C SER A 159 4.09 37.17 10.94
N GLY A 160 4.03 38.34 10.33
CA GLY A 160 2.94 39.23 9.99
C GLY A 160 3.61 40.46 9.41
N GLY A 161 3.12 40.97 8.28
CA GLY A 161 3.54 42.28 7.82
C GLY A 161 3.09 43.37 8.79
N ARG A 162 3.94 44.39 9.01
CA ARG A 162 3.67 45.83 8.85
C ARG A 162 4.49 46.68 9.83
N SER A 163 5.41 47.50 9.34
CA SER A 163 5.34 48.97 9.46
C SER A 163 6.66 49.68 9.10
N LYS A 164 6.48 50.76 8.33
CA LYS A 164 7.46 51.75 7.87
C LYS A 164 8.32 52.29 9.03
N LYS A 165 9.63 52.45 8.80
CA LYS A 165 10.43 53.51 9.43
C LYS A 165 11.01 54.41 8.34
N ARG A 166 10.47 55.63 8.25
CA ARG A 166 11.17 56.79 7.71
C ARG A 166 12.40 57.02 8.59
N ALA A 167 13.59 57.03 8.03
CA ALA A 167 14.75 57.63 8.66
C ALA A 167 14.84 59.09 8.20
N ARG A 168 14.74 60.00 9.17
CA ARG A 168 15.19 61.39 9.04
C ARG A 168 16.66 61.40 9.43
N ARG A 169 17.54 61.89 8.55
CA ARG A 169 18.69 62.75 8.87
C ARG A 169 19.36 63.20 7.58
#